data_AF-A0AA43II78-F1
#
_entry.id   AF-A0AA43II78-F1
#
_cell.length_a   1.000
_cell.length_b   1.000
_cell.length_c   1.000
_cell.angle_alpha   90.00
_cell.angle_beta   90.00
_cell.angle_gamma   90.00
#
_symmetry.space_group_name_H-M   'P 1'
#
loop_
_entity.id
_entity.type
_entity.pdbx_description
1 polymer ?
#
loop_
_entity_poly.entity_id
_entity_poly.type
_entity_poly.pdbx_seq_one_letter_code
_entity_poly.pdbx_strand_id
1 'polypeptide(L)'
;RFPTLPDTPVVAETPGLDGFVTGSWQGVLAPAKTPPELVTRLQTEIARIIHTPDMKEKLSTQGADPIGNSPAEMAKWLAAEKDRWAKLIKATGFKLEN
;
A
#
# COMPACT_ATOMS: atom_id res chain seq x y z
N ARG A 1 6.57 -6.61 11.27
CA ARG A 1 7.92 -7.14 10.93
C ARG A 1 7.82 -7.86 9.60
N PHE A 2 8.85 -7.80 8.76
CA PHE A 2 8.87 -8.52 7.48
C PHE A 2 9.45 -9.93 7.68
N PRO A 3 8.87 -10.99 7.09
CA PRO A 3 9.40 -12.35 7.23
C PRO A 3 10.86 -12.50 6.79
N THR A 4 11.29 -11.68 5.83
CA THR A 4 12.67 -11.65 5.32
C THR A 4 13.64 -10.86 6.20
N LEU A 5 13.14 -10.10 7.17
CA LEU A 5 13.91 -9.29 8.11
C LEU A 5 13.37 -9.49 9.55
N PRO A 6 13.39 -10.72 10.09
CA PRO A 6 12.75 -11.04 11.36
C PRO A 6 13.39 -10.31 12.55
N ASP A 7 14.70 -10.09 12.50
CA ASP A 7 15.47 -9.47 13.59
C ASP A 7 15.45 -7.94 13.55
N THR A 8 15.05 -7.35 12.43
CA THR A 8 14.98 -5.89 12.29
C THR A 8 13.74 -5.35 13.02
N PRO A 9 13.91 -4.49 14.05
CA PRO A 9 12.77 -3.91 14.76
C PRO A 9 11.97 -2.98 13.86
N VAL A 10 10.65 -2.93 14.06
CA VAL A 10 9.83 -1.89 13.44
C VAL A 10 9.98 -0.58 14.23
N VAL A 11 9.87 0.57 13.58
CA VAL A 11 10.03 1.88 14.26
C VAL A 11 9.06 2.04 15.44
N ALA A 12 7.84 1.49 15.34
CA ALA A 12 6.85 1.50 16.41
C ALA A 12 7.29 0.79 17.71
N GLU A 13 8.34 -0.03 17.69
CA GLU A 13 8.91 -0.64 18.89
C GLU A 13 9.89 0.30 19.63
N THR A 14 10.17 1.48 19.07
CA THR A 14 10.98 2.50 19.73
C THR A 14 10.12 3.27 20.74
N PRO A 15 10.57 3.41 22.00
CA PRO A 15 9.83 4.15 23.02
C PRO A 15 9.45 5.58 22.56
N GLY A 16 8.18 5.93 22.68
CA GLY A 16 7.65 7.24 22.27
C GLY A 16 7.26 7.35 20.80
N LEU A 17 7.41 6.28 20.01
CA LEU A 17 6.99 6.20 18.60
C LEU A 17 5.87 5.17 18.38
N ASP A 18 5.08 4.89 19.41
CA ASP A 18 3.97 3.95 19.34
C ASP A 18 3.01 4.26 18.17
N GLY A 19 2.67 3.24 17.39
CA GLY A 19 1.80 3.39 16.22
C GLY A 19 2.47 4.02 15.00
N PHE A 20 3.77 4.33 15.03
CA PHE A 20 4.49 4.77 13.85
C PHE A 20 4.54 3.66 12.79
N VAL A 21 3.78 3.84 11.71
CA VAL A 21 3.76 2.93 10.57
C VAL A 21 3.86 3.74 9.30
N THR A 22 4.97 3.64 8.58
CA THR A 22 5.12 4.25 7.25
C THR A 22 5.68 3.21 6.29
N GLY A 23 5.31 3.33 5.03
CA GLY A 23 5.72 2.41 3.99
C GLY A 23 5.29 2.95 2.63
N SER A 24 6.05 2.58 1.61
CA SER A 24 5.64 2.79 0.23
C SER A 24 4.60 1.73 -0.15
N TRP A 25 3.76 2.08 -1.13
CA TRP A 25 2.75 1.18 -1.66
C TRP A 25 2.74 1.28 -3.17
N GLN A 26 2.20 0.24 -3.80
CA GLN A 26 1.97 0.17 -5.23
C GLN A 26 0.52 -0.27 -5.44
N GLY A 27 -0.09 0.27 -6.48
CA GLY A 27 -1.47 -0.05 -6.83
C GLY A 27 -1.75 0.27 -8.29
N VAL A 28 -2.85 -0.27 -8.79
CA VAL A 28 -3.29 -0.07 -10.18
C VAL A 28 -4.56 0.80 -10.16
N LEU A 29 -4.56 1.85 -10.97
CA LEU A 29 -5.70 2.74 -11.15
C LEU A 29 -6.19 2.67 -12.59
N ALA A 30 -7.49 2.84 -12.78
CA ALA A 30 -8.13 2.94 -14.09
C ALA A 30 -8.79 4.32 -14.24
N PRO A 31 -9.07 4.78 -15.48
CA PRO A 31 -9.85 5.99 -15.71
C PRO A 31 -11.18 6.00 -14.94
N ALA A 32 -11.62 7.17 -14.47
CA ALA A 32 -12.78 7.31 -13.60
C ALA A 32 -14.11 6.77 -14.19
N LYS A 33 -14.19 6.66 -15.51
CA LYS A 33 -15.37 6.16 -16.25
C LYS A 33 -15.20 4.73 -16.78
N THR A 34 -14.17 4.01 -16.35
CA THR A 34 -14.01 2.60 -16.72
C THR A 34 -15.20 1.79 -16.18
N PRO A 35 -15.85 0.97 -17.03
CA PRO A 35 -16.99 0.16 -16.60
C PRO A 35 -16.66 -0.74 -15.39
N PRO A 36 -17.54 -0.82 -14.37
CA PRO A 36 -17.27 -1.56 -13.13
C PRO A 36 -16.91 -3.04 -13.34
N GLU A 37 -17.49 -3.68 -14.35
CA GLU A 37 -17.21 -5.07 -14.71
C GLU A 37 -15.77 -5.27 -15.19
N LEU A 38 -15.20 -4.29 -15.91
CA LEU A 38 -13.80 -4.34 -16.33
C LEU A 38 -12.85 -4.11 -15.15
N VAL A 39 -13.19 -3.18 -14.25
CA VAL A 39 -12.44 -2.97 -13.01
C VAL A 39 -12.40 -4.24 -12.17
N THR A 40 -13.56 -4.89 -12.04
CA THR A 40 -13.70 -6.14 -11.29
C THR A 40 -12.87 -7.25 -11.93
N ARG A 41 -12.95 -7.42 -13.25
CA ARG A 41 -12.15 -8.42 -13.96
C ARG A 41 -10.64 -8.20 -13.78
N LEU A 42 -10.18 -6.96 -13.92
CA LEU A 42 -8.77 -6.62 -13.71
C LEU A 42 -8.33 -6.91 -12.28
N GLN A 43 -9.13 -6.51 -11.28
CA GLN A 43 -8.81 -6.78 -9.88
C GLN A 43 -8.71 -8.29 -9.61
N THR A 44 -9.68 -9.09 -10.09
CA THR A 44 -9.66 -10.55 -9.93
C THR A 44 -8.38 -11.16 -10.49
N GLU A 45 -8.00 -10.81 -11.73
CA GLU A 45 -6.80 -11.37 -12.34
C GLU A 45 -5.51 -10.90 -11.66
N ILE A 46 -5.42 -9.61 -11.31
CA ILE A 46 -4.26 -9.07 -10.59
C ILE A 46 -4.12 -9.77 -9.23
N ALA A 47 -5.20 -9.86 -8.45
CA ALA A 47 -5.20 -10.52 -7.15
C ALA A 47 -4.78 -11.99 -7.30
N ARG A 48 -5.27 -12.70 -8.31
CA ARG A 48 -4.83 -14.07 -8.59
C ARG A 48 -3.33 -14.15 -8.90
N ILE A 49 -2.82 -13.27 -9.77
CA ILE A 49 -1.43 -13.30 -10.23
C ILE A 49 -0.45 -12.99 -9.09
N ILE A 50 -0.70 -11.95 -8.29
CA ILE A 50 0.21 -11.57 -7.19
C ILE A 50 0.32 -12.64 -6.10
N HIS A 51 -0.65 -13.56 -6.03
CA HIS A 51 -0.65 -14.67 -5.10
C HIS A 51 -0.03 -15.96 -5.67
N THR A 52 0.38 -15.97 -6.94
CA THR A 52 1.13 -17.10 -7.51
C THR A 52 2.51 -17.22 -6.85
N PRO A 53 3.08 -18.44 -6.71
CA PRO A 53 4.36 -18.63 -6.04
C PRO A 53 5.50 -17.78 -6.61
N ASP A 54 5.66 -17.77 -7.95
CA ASP A 54 6.68 -16.98 -8.64
C ASP A 54 6.53 -15.47 -8.36
N MET A 55 5.31 -14.95 -8.37
CA MET A 55 5.09 -13.53 -8.09
C MET A 55 5.29 -13.19 -6.61
N LYS A 56 4.83 -14.05 -5.69
CA LYS A 56 5.10 -13.88 -4.25
C LYS A 56 6.59 -13.84 -3.96
N GLU A 57 7.38 -14.71 -4.57
CA GLU A 57 8.84 -14.73 -4.43
C GLU A 57 9.46 -13.43 -4.97
N LYS A 58 9.07 -13.01 -6.17
CA LYS A 58 9.57 -11.75 -6.78
C LYS A 58 9.21 -10.50 -5.98
N LEU A 59 8.01 -10.45 -5.40
CA LEU A 59 7.58 -9.33 -4.56
C LEU A 59 8.31 -9.34 -3.21
N SER A 60 8.42 -10.52 -2.58
CA SER A 60 9.11 -10.69 -1.30
C SER A 60 10.60 -10.33 -1.39
N THR A 61 11.29 -10.71 -2.46
CA THR A 61 12.69 -10.33 -2.71
C THR A 61 12.88 -8.82 -2.87
N GLN A 62 11.83 -8.10 -3.29
CA GLN A 62 11.81 -6.63 -3.36
C GLN A 62 11.31 -5.98 -2.05
N GLY A 63 11.02 -6.77 -1.02
CA GLY A 63 10.49 -6.28 0.26
C GLY A 63 9.01 -5.87 0.22
N ALA A 64 8.26 -6.33 -0.78
CA ALA A 64 6.83 -6.07 -0.92
C ALA A 64 5.98 -7.24 -0.42
N ASP A 65 4.86 -6.93 0.22
CA ASP A 65 3.86 -7.90 0.67
C ASP A 65 2.61 -7.82 -0.21
N PRO A 66 2.22 -8.89 -0.93
CA PRO A 66 1.04 -8.88 -1.79
C PRO A 66 -0.27 -8.87 -0.97
N ILE A 67 -1.08 -7.82 -1.16
CA ILE A 67 -2.37 -7.65 -0.45
C ILE A 67 -3.56 -8.11 -1.31
N GLY A 68 -3.72 -7.54 -2.51
CA GLY A 68 -4.81 -7.92 -3.42
C GLY A 68 -6.21 -7.41 -3.08
N ASN A 69 -6.31 -6.25 -2.42
CA ASN A 69 -7.57 -5.59 -2.06
C ASN A 69 -8.61 -5.59 -3.19
N SER A 70 -9.89 -5.67 -2.81
CA SER A 70 -11.00 -5.34 -3.71
C SER A 70 -10.94 -3.86 -4.12
N PRO A 71 -11.63 -3.46 -5.21
CA PRO A 71 -11.66 -2.06 -5.64
C PRO A 71 -12.21 -1.11 -4.56
N ALA A 72 -13.20 -1.57 -3.79
CA ALA A 72 -13.81 -0.79 -2.69
C ALA A 72 -12.84 -0.62 -1.52
N GLU A 73 -12.10 -1.67 -1.14
CA GLU A 73 -11.10 -1.60 -0.08
C GLU A 73 -9.93 -0.70 -0.48
N MET A 74 -9.47 -0.79 -1.73
CA MET A 74 -8.43 0.10 -2.25
C MET A 74 -8.89 1.56 -2.26
N ALA A 75 -10.13 1.84 -2.66
CA ALA A 75 -10.69 3.19 -2.63
C ALA A 75 -10.76 3.75 -1.20
N LYS A 76 -11.23 2.94 -0.24
CA LYS A 76 -11.28 3.32 1.18
C LYS A 76 -9.88 3.59 1.74
N TRP A 77 -8.93 2.72 1.42
CA TRP A 77 -7.55 2.84 1.87
C TRP A 77 -6.88 4.10 1.30
N LEU A 78 -7.05 4.37 -0.01
CA LEU A 78 -6.50 5.55 -0.67
C LEU A 78 -7.07 6.86 -0.10
N ALA A 79 -8.36 6.88 0.23
CA ALA A 79 -8.99 8.03 0.89
C ALA A 79 -8.36 8.30 2.26
N ALA A 80 -8.19 7.25 3.08
CA ALA A 80 -7.57 7.36 4.40
C ALA A 80 -6.10 7.82 4.30
N GLU A 81 -5.35 7.29 3.32
CA GLU A 81 -3.94 7.62 3.12
C GLU A 81 -3.77 9.07 2.68
N LYS A 82 -4.61 9.54 1.74
CA LYS A 82 -4.67 10.95 1.35
C LYS A 82 -4.93 11.86 2.54
N ASP A 83 -5.90 11.53 3.38
CA ASP A 83 -6.25 12.34 4.55
C ASP A 83 -5.11 12.35 5.59
N ARG A 84 -4.44 11.21 5.78
CA ARG A 84 -3.28 11.09 6.66
C ARG A 84 -2.14 12.00 6.21
N TRP A 85 -1.74 11.93 4.94
CA TRP A 85 -0.66 12.77 4.41
C TRP A 85 -1.03 14.25 4.37
N ALA A 86 -2.28 14.59 4.06
CA ALA A 86 -2.76 15.97 4.10
C ALA A 86 -2.66 16.57 5.51
N LYS A 87 -2.96 15.80 6.57
CA LYS A 87 -2.77 16.25 7.96
C LYS A 87 -1.29 16.48 8.28
N LEU A 88 -0.40 15.59 7.84
CA LEU A 88 1.04 15.74 8.06
C LEU A 88 1.59 17.00 7.39
N ILE A 89 1.28 17.20 6.10
CA ILE A 89 1.71 18.38 5.34
C ILE A 89 1.26 19.68 6.02
N LYS A 90 0.00 19.73 6.47
CA LYS A 90 -0.53 20.90 7.20
C LYS A 90 0.18 21.14 8.53
N ALA A 91 0.51 20.08 9.26
CA ALA A 91 1.16 20.18 10.57
C ALA A 91 2.64 20.62 10.46
N THR A 92 3.35 20.17 9.44
CA THR A 92 4.78 20.47 9.26
C THR A 92 5.05 21.72 8.43
N GLY A 93 4.04 22.22 7.70
CA GLY A 93 4.21 23.30 6.74
C GLY A 93 5.03 22.89 5.51
N PHE A 94 5.23 21.58 5.30
CA PHE A 94 6.00 21.04 4.18
C PHE A 94 5.44 21.52 2.84
N LYS A 95 6.34 21.91 1.94
CA LYS A 95 6.04 22.25 0.55
C LYS A 95 6.95 21.44 -0.35
N LEU A 96 6.43 21.01 -1.50
CA LEU A 96 7.28 20.52 -2.57
C LEU A 96 8.18 21.66 -3.01
N GLU A 97 9.49 21.47 -2.86
CA GLU A 97 10.49 22.33 -3.48
C GLU A 97 10.53 21.99 -4.98
N ASN A 98 10.42 23.01 -5.82
CA ASN A 98 10.60 22.91 -7.27
C ASN A 98 12.03 23.28 -7.62
#